data_AF-A0A1W9RJ39-F1
#
_entry.id   AF-A0A1W9RJ39-F1
#
_cell.length_a   1.000
_cell.length_b   1.000
_cell.length_c   1.000
_cell.angle_alpha   90.00
_cell.angle_beta   90.00
_cell.angle_gamma   90.00
#
_symmetry.space_group_name_H-M   'P 1'
#
loop_
_entity.id
_entity.type
_entity.pdbx_description
1 polymer ?
#
loop_
_entity_poly.entity_id
_entity_poly.type
_entity_poly.pdbx_seq_one_letter_code
_entity_poly.pdbx_strand_id
1 'polypeptide(L)'
;MNFRLYSENDRNFPLPPEPASTINVVRTIEISASNEVENIYFDKLLEPFEITFHYPSYAIGQIDENLLAVYEFNRVTNTWVLVGGNVNPFGNLVTVDVQKTGTYGLFYDPSFKYNPGEVFSGVVFSPNPFSPNGDGIYDETNISFYLTKEATVTIEIYNIDGYRVKILKKRFAFTAEDTPDKKPRRVTGLVWDGKDNMGHVVPYGIYVARFTVTFSQAAGQRTIRVNKAVAVIK
;
A
#
# COMPACT_ATOMS: atom_id res chain seq x y z
N MET A 1 13.06 -26.38 7.73
CA MET A 1 12.19 -25.24 7.38
C MET A 1 11.89 -25.35 5.89
N ASN A 2 10.63 -25.41 5.53
CA ASN A 2 10.17 -25.54 4.16
C ASN A 2 9.61 -24.19 3.71
N PHE A 3 10.02 -23.72 2.54
CA PHE A 3 9.43 -22.57 1.86
C PHE A 3 8.62 -23.08 0.68
N ARG A 4 7.39 -22.59 0.54
CA ARG A 4 6.51 -22.96 -0.58
C ARG A 4 5.86 -21.73 -1.18
N LEU A 5 5.80 -21.73 -2.51
CA LEU A 5 5.10 -20.72 -3.30
C LEU A 5 4.12 -21.44 -4.22
N TYR A 6 2.85 -21.05 -4.14
CA TYR A 6 1.76 -21.63 -4.92
C TYR A 6 1.16 -20.59 -5.86
N SER A 7 0.82 -21.01 -7.08
CA SER A 7 -0.15 -20.28 -7.88
C SER A 7 -1.55 -20.72 -7.48
N GLU A 8 -2.42 -19.77 -7.22
CA GLU A 8 -3.81 -20.04 -6.87
C GLU A 8 -4.73 -19.73 -8.05
N ASN A 9 -5.89 -20.37 -8.07
CA ASN A 9 -6.99 -19.98 -8.94
C ASN A 9 -7.76 -18.83 -8.26
N ASP A 10 -7.89 -17.69 -8.93
CA ASP A 10 -8.55 -16.51 -8.37
C ASP A 10 -10.02 -16.76 -7.98
N ARG A 11 -10.68 -17.70 -8.66
CA ARG A 11 -12.06 -18.14 -8.36
C ARG A 11 -12.23 -18.80 -6.99
N ASN A 12 -11.15 -19.18 -6.32
CA ASN A 12 -11.20 -19.71 -4.97
C ASN A 12 -11.37 -18.60 -3.90
N PHE A 13 -11.27 -17.34 -4.30
CA PHE A 13 -11.30 -16.19 -3.42
C PHE A 13 -12.49 -15.28 -3.77
N PRO A 14 -12.99 -14.48 -2.80
CA PRO A 14 -13.93 -13.42 -3.11
C PRO A 14 -13.30 -12.40 -4.07
N LEU A 15 -14.15 -11.67 -4.78
CA LEU A 15 -13.72 -10.56 -5.63
C LEU A 15 -13.01 -9.48 -4.78
N PRO A 16 -12.04 -8.75 -5.36
CA PRO A 16 -11.45 -7.59 -4.70
C PRO A 16 -12.51 -6.50 -4.46
N PRO A 17 -12.24 -5.56 -3.52
CA PRO A 17 -13.15 -4.45 -3.25
C PRO A 17 -13.36 -3.60 -4.51
N GLU A 18 -14.61 -3.25 -4.83
CA GLU A 18 -14.89 -2.36 -5.95
C GLU A 18 -14.21 -0.98 -5.75
N PRO A 19 -13.69 -0.36 -6.82
CA PRO A 19 -13.80 -0.75 -8.23
C PRO A 19 -12.65 -1.65 -8.73
N ALA A 20 -11.88 -2.27 -7.85
CA ALA A 20 -10.76 -3.12 -8.27
C ALA A 20 -11.26 -4.41 -8.96
N SER A 21 -10.42 -4.96 -9.84
CA SER A 21 -10.72 -6.18 -10.61
C SER A 21 -9.51 -7.10 -10.73
N THR A 22 -9.78 -8.41 -10.75
CA THR A 22 -8.75 -9.44 -10.92
C THR A 22 -8.10 -9.38 -12.30
N ILE A 23 -6.77 -9.59 -12.35
CA ILE A 23 -6.03 -9.92 -13.58
C ILE A 23 -5.53 -11.37 -13.57
N ASN A 24 -6.15 -12.22 -12.75
CA ASN A 24 -5.86 -13.65 -12.58
C ASN A 24 -4.42 -13.96 -12.15
N VAL A 25 -3.90 -13.17 -11.20
CA VAL A 25 -2.59 -13.37 -10.59
C VAL A 25 -2.75 -13.41 -9.07
N VAL A 26 -2.82 -14.62 -8.51
CA VAL A 26 -2.87 -14.87 -7.07
C VAL A 26 -1.76 -15.84 -6.68
N ARG A 27 -1.03 -15.53 -5.60
CA ARG A 27 0.07 -16.33 -5.07
C ARG A 27 -0.08 -16.53 -3.57
N THR A 28 0.13 -17.76 -3.11
CA THR A 28 0.25 -18.05 -1.67
C THR A 28 1.71 -18.34 -1.35
N ILE A 29 2.24 -17.65 -0.33
CA ILE A 29 3.58 -17.86 0.21
C ILE A 29 3.42 -18.49 1.58
N GLU A 30 4.06 -19.64 1.80
CA GLU A 30 4.03 -20.35 3.08
C GLU A 30 5.44 -20.72 3.54
N ILE A 31 5.64 -20.64 4.85
CA ILE A 31 6.83 -21.11 5.54
C ILE A 31 6.37 -22.07 6.62
N SER A 32 6.98 -23.25 6.72
CA SER A 32 6.67 -24.23 7.77
C SER A 32 7.92 -24.86 8.37
N ALA A 33 7.85 -25.23 9.66
CA ALA A 33 8.87 -26.06 10.28
C ALA A 33 8.85 -27.46 9.65
N SER A 34 10.01 -28.10 9.54
CA SER A 34 10.11 -29.40 8.84
C SER A 34 9.43 -30.55 9.56
N ASN A 35 9.13 -30.40 10.87
CA ASN A 35 8.78 -31.51 11.76
C ASN A 35 7.53 -31.27 12.65
N GLU A 36 6.72 -30.24 12.40
CA GLU A 36 5.49 -30.04 13.19
C GLU A 36 4.22 -30.18 12.34
N VAL A 37 3.20 -30.76 12.98
CA VAL A 37 1.88 -31.13 12.45
C VAL A 37 1.01 -29.90 12.16
N GLU A 38 1.46 -28.71 12.58
CA GLU A 38 0.80 -27.42 12.38
C GLU A 38 1.68 -26.48 11.54
N ASN A 39 1.07 -25.82 10.56
CA ASN A 39 1.71 -24.73 9.83
C ASN A 39 1.96 -23.58 10.81
N ILE A 40 3.23 -23.27 11.09
CA ILE A 40 3.59 -22.05 11.82
C ILE A 40 3.40 -20.87 10.87
N TYR A 41 2.32 -20.12 11.04
CA TYR A 41 2.17 -18.81 10.42
C TYR A 41 2.93 -17.79 11.27
N PHE A 42 3.93 -17.12 10.68
CA PHE A 42 4.55 -15.98 11.34
C PHE A 42 3.58 -14.79 11.21
N ASP A 43 3.04 -14.32 12.32
CA ASP A 43 2.17 -13.13 12.35
C ASP A 43 2.89 -11.92 11.73
N LYS A 44 4.19 -11.80 11.99
CA LYS A 44 5.08 -10.78 11.41
C LYS A 44 6.54 -11.21 11.51
N LEU A 45 7.29 -11.09 10.42
CA LEU A 45 8.74 -11.18 10.38
C LEU A 45 9.36 -9.88 10.89
N LEU A 46 10.54 -9.99 11.51
CA LEU A 46 11.27 -8.85 12.07
C LEU A 46 11.63 -7.81 11.00
N GLU A 47 12.08 -8.29 9.85
CA GLU A 47 12.45 -7.46 8.70
C GLU A 47 11.45 -7.70 7.56
N PRO A 48 11.10 -6.67 6.78
CA PRO A 48 10.32 -6.85 5.56
C PRO A 48 11.10 -7.67 4.53
N PHE A 49 10.35 -8.38 3.69
CA PHE A 49 10.85 -9.06 2.51
C PHE A 49 10.10 -8.60 1.27
N GLU A 50 10.81 -8.56 0.14
CA GLU A 50 10.24 -8.17 -1.14
C GLU A 50 9.54 -9.37 -1.81
N ILE A 51 8.34 -9.14 -2.34
CA ILE A 51 7.67 -10.04 -3.27
C ILE A 51 7.63 -9.38 -4.66
N THR A 52 8.07 -10.12 -5.67
CA THR A 52 7.97 -9.71 -7.09
C THR A 52 6.90 -10.53 -7.80
N PHE A 53 5.82 -9.86 -8.22
CA PHE A 53 4.79 -10.43 -9.07
C PHE A 53 5.13 -10.16 -10.53
N HIS A 54 5.34 -11.21 -11.32
CA HIS A 54 5.28 -11.08 -12.78
C HIS A 54 3.84 -11.26 -13.25
N TYR A 55 3.42 -10.40 -14.18
CA TYR A 55 2.14 -10.52 -14.86
C TYR A 55 2.33 -10.72 -16.37
N PRO A 56 1.44 -11.47 -17.02
CA PRO A 56 1.49 -11.62 -18.46
C PRO A 56 0.98 -10.35 -19.16
N SER A 57 1.67 -9.92 -20.21
CA SER A 57 1.28 -8.74 -21.01
C SER A 57 -0.13 -8.87 -21.62
N TYR A 58 -0.59 -10.09 -21.92
CA TYR A 58 -1.95 -10.32 -22.43
C TYR A 58 -3.06 -9.99 -21.42
N ALA A 59 -2.76 -9.96 -20.11
CA ALA A 59 -3.75 -9.64 -19.08
C ALA A 59 -3.99 -8.14 -18.90
N ILE A 60 -3.13 -7.29 -19.47
CA ILE A 60 -3.17 -5.84 -19.33
C ILE A 60 -4.19 -5.22 -20.30
N GLY A 61 -4.30 -5.75 -21.53
CA GLY A 61 -5.23 -5.21 -22.52
C GLY A 61 -5.00 -3.71 -22.75
N GLN A 62 -5.95 -2.87 -22.31
CA GLN A 62 -5.89 -1.40 -22.42
C GLN A 62 -5.84 -0.68 -21.06
N ILE A 63 -5.62 -1.39 -19.96
CA ILE A 63 -5.57 -0.77 -18.63
C ILE A 63 -4.25 -0.03 -18.42
N ASP A 64 -4.26 1.04 -17.63
CA ASP A 64 -3.03 1.68 -17.19
C ASP A 64 -2.36 0.82 -16.11
N GLU A 65 -1.22 0.23 -16.46
CA GLU A 65 -0.45 -0.65 -15.58
C GLU A 65 -0.07 0.02 -14.24
N ASN A 66 0.07 1.36 -14.20
CA ASN A 66 0.36 2.07 -12.95
C ASN A 66 -0.78 1.99 -11.92
N LEU A 67 -1.94 1.49 -12.33
CA LEU A 67 -3.10 1.23 -11.48
C LEU A 67 -3.14 -0.22 -10.98
N LEU A 68 -2.14 -1.04 -11.29
CA LEU A 68 -1.94 -2.33 -10.67
C LEU A 68 -1.43 -2.18 -9.23
N ALA A 69 -1.91 -3.04 -8.35
CA ALA A 69 -1.42 -3.14 -6.98
C ALA A 69 -1.60 -4.54 -6.41
N VAL A 70 -0.74 -4.86 -5.45
CA VAL A 70 -0.81 -6.06 -4.65
C VAL A 70 -1.76 -5.84 -3.47
N TYR A 71 -2.61 -6.83 -3.26
CA TYR A 71 -3.53 -6.95 -2.15
C TYR A 71 -3.17 -8.19 -1.35
N GLU A 72 -3.30 -8.12 -0.03
CA GLU A 72 -3.22 -9.25 0.86
C GLU A 72 -4.62 -9.76 1.19
N PHE A 73 -4.81 -11.07 1.18
CA PHE A 73 -6.05 -11.69 1.59
C PHE A 73 -6.11 -11.86 3.12
N ASN A 74 -7.03 -11.13 3.75
CA ASN A 74 -7.38 -11.35 5.14
C ASN A 74 -8.35 -12.54 5.25
N ARG A 75 -7.85 -13.65 5.79
CA ARG A 75 -8.63 -14.90 5.95
C ARG A 75 -9.73 -14.79 7.00
N VAL A 76 -9.57 -13.92 7.99
CA VAL A 76 -10.54 -13.75 9.09
C VAL A 76 -11.77 -12.99 8.60
N THR A 77 -11.55 -11.91 7.86
CA THR A 77 -12.66 -11.11 7.31
C THR A 77 -13.11 -11.59 5.94
N ASN A 78 -12.38 -12.52 5.31
CA ASN A 78 -12.62 -13.00 3.95
C ASN A 78 -12.63 -11.84 2.94
N THR A 79 -11.61 -10.98 2.98
CA THR A 79 -11.50 -9.79 2.12
C THR A 79 -10.07 -9.55 1.65
N TRP A 80 -9.94 -8.77 0.58
CA TRP A 80 -8.66 -8.28 0.08
C TRP A 80 -8.35 -6.88 0.61
N VAL A 81 -7.11 -6.67 1.06
CA VAL A 81 -6.62 -5.40 1.62
C VAL A 81 -5.46 -4.93 0.79
N LEU A 82 -5.52 -3.69 0.27
CA LEU A 82 -4.41 -3.13 -0.49
C LEU A 82 -3.18 -3.00 0.41
N VAL A 83 -2.06 -3.59 -0.02
CA VAL A 83 -0.74 -3.43 0.60
C VAL A 83 0.16 -2.47 -0.19
N GLY A 84 -0.08 -2.32 -1.50
CA GLY A 84 0.63 -1.37 -2.35
C GLY A 84 1.24 -2.04 -3.58
N GLY A 85 2.50 -1.76 -3.87
CA GLY A 85 3.21 -2.31 -5.02
C GLY A 85 3.81 -1.21 -5.90
N ASN A 86 5.08 -1.36 -6.28
CA ASN A 86 5.74 -0.53 -7.27
C ASN A 86 5.68 -1.27 -8.62
N VAL A 87 5.05 -0.63 -9.61
CA VAL A 87 4.84 -1.22 -10.92
C VAL A 87 6.01 -0.85 -11.84
N ASN A 88 6.62 -1.85 -12.44
CA ASN A 88 7.52 -1.71 -13.58
C ASN A 88 6.89 -2.36 -14.82
N PRO A 89 6.26 -1.55 -15.70
CA PRO A 89 5.66 -2.04 -16.95
C PRO A 89 6.65 -2.66 -17.94
N PHE A 90 7.93 -2.29 -17.91
CA PHE A 90 8.92 -2.82 -18.87
C PHE A 90 9.32 -4.25 -18.53
N GLY A 91 9.34 -4.56 -17.23
CA GLY A 91 9.55 -5.92 -16.72
C GLY A 91 8.27 -6.74 -16.57
N ASN A 92 7.10 -6.15 -16.87
CA ASN A 92 5.78 -6.67 -16.50
C ASN A 92 5.76 -7.19 -15.05
N LEU A 93 6.24 -6.37 -14.11
CA LEU A 93 6.38 -6.78 -12.72
C LEU A 93 5.87 -5.73 -11.74
N VAL A 94 5.42 -6.21 -10.57
CA VAL A 94 5.07 -5.39 -9.41
C VAL A 94 5.84 -5.89 -8.20
N THR A 95 6.61 -5.01 -7.56
CA THR A 95 7.37 -5.32 -6.33
C THR A 95 6.67 -4.75 -5.11
N VAL A 96 6.63 -5.49 -4.00
CA VAL A 96 6.08 -5.00 -2.73
C VAL A 96 6.86 -5.53 -1.55
N ASP A 97 7.20 -4.66 -0.61
CA ASP A 97 7.74 -5.04 0.69
C ASP A 97 6.59 -5.45 1.62
N VAL A 98 6.65 -6.66 2.16
CA VAL A 98 5.69 -7.17 3.14
C VAL A 98 6.42 -7.77 4.34
N GLN A 99 5.72 -7.93 5.45
CA GLN A 99 6.30 -8.49 6.69
C GLN A 99 5.67 -9.81 7.11
N LYS A 100 4.75 -10.40 6.34
CA LYS A 100 4.11 -11.67 6.69
C LYS A 100 3.92 -12.57 5.48
N THR A 101 3.95 -13.86 5.72
CA THR A 101 3.51 -14.85 4.73
C THR A 101 1.98 -14.79 4.61
N GLY A 102 1.44 -15.29 3.50
CA GLY A 102 0.01 -15.16 3.23
C GLY A 102 -0.34 -15.36 1.77
N THR A 103 -1.60 -15.09 1.46
CA THR A 103 -2.11 -15.10 0.09
C THR A 103 -2.20 -13.67 -0.42
N TYR A 104 -1.64 -13.44 -1.59
CA TYR A 104 -1.51 -12.13 -2.21
C TYR A 104 -2.04 -12.17 -3.64
N GLY A 105 -2.80 -11.15 -4.00
CA GLY A 105 -3.40 -10.98 -5.31
C GLY A 105 -2.90 -9.71 -5.98
N LEU A 106 -2.65 -9.77 -7.29
CA LEU A 106 -2.34 -8.59 -8.09
C LEU A 106 -3.62 -8.19 -8.85
N PHE A 107 -4.09 -6.97 -8.58
CA PHE A 107 -5.35 -6.45 -9.10
C PHE A 107 -5.16 -5.09 -9.78
N TYR A 108 -6.05 -4.79 -10.71
CA TYR A 108 -6.20 -3.46 -11.30
C TYR A 108 -7.21 -2.66 -10.49
N ASP A 109 -6.88 -1.43 -10.11
CA ASP A 109 -7.80 -0.56 -9.37
C ASP A 109 -7.81 0.88 -9.92
N PRO A 110 -8.88 1.28 -10.63
CA PRO A 110 -9.01 2.62 -11.19
C PRO A 110 -9.25 3.71 -10.14
N SER A 111 -9.58 3.37 -8.89
CA SER A 111 -9.79 4.33 -7.80
C SER A 111 -8.51 5.08 -7.41
N PHE A 112 -7.34 4.53 -7.76
CA PHE A 112 -6.05 5.10 -7.46
C PHE A 112 -5.80 6.44 -8.13
N LYS A 113 -6.57 6.81 -9.18
CA LYS A 113 -6.54 8.15 -9.80
C LYS A 113 -5.11 8.67 -10.03
N TYR A 114 -4.26 7.80 -10.53
CA TYR A 114 -2.90 8.16 -10.92
C TYR A 114 -2.93 9.23 -12.01
N ASN A 115 -2.13 10.28 -11.86
CA ASN A 115 -2.01 11.35 -12.85
C ASN A 115 -0.52 11.63 -13.18
N PRO A 116 -0.01 11.22 -14.36
CA PRO A 116 1.37 11.51 -14.78
C PRO A 116 1.67 13.00 -14.94
N GLY A 117 0.65 13.85 -15.12
CA GLY A 117 0.79 15.29 -15.27
C GLY A 117 1.02 16.03 -13.95
N GLU A 118 0.81 15.36 -12.82
CA GLU A 118 0.94 15.96 -11.49
C GLU A 118 2.16 15.41 -10.74
N VAL A 119 2.79 16.26 -9.92
CA VAL A 119 3.90 15.81 -9.06
C VAL A 119 3.44 14.91 -7.93
N PHE A 120 2.19 15.05 -7.53
CA PHE A 120 1.59 14.31 -6.43
C PHE A 120 0.14 14.00 -6.75
N SER A 121 -0.21 12.71 -6.79
CA SER A 121 -1.57 12.26 -7.12
C SER A 121 -1.95 10.98 -6.38
N GLY A 122 -3.22 10.59 -6.45
CA GLY A 122 -3.66 9.24 -6.12
C GLY A 122 -3.50 8.81 -4.67
N VAL A 123 -3.79 9.70 -3.71
CA VAL A 123 -3.73 9.36 -2.28
C VAL A 123 -4.79 8.32 -1.92
N VAL A 124 -4.35 7.23 -1.31
CA VAL A 124 -5.15 6.13 -0.81
C VAL A 124 -4.75 5.81 0.63
N PHE A 125 -5.75 5.54 1.47
CA PHE A 125 -5.60 4.92 2.79
C PHE A 125 -6.19 3.52 2.69
N SER A 126 -5.45 2.50 3.11
CA SER A 126 -5.93 1.12 3.11
C SER A 126 -5.44 0.34 4.32
N PRO A 127 -6.34 -0.23 5.13
CA PRO A 127 -7.80 -0.06 5.08
C PRO A 127 -8.24 1.37 5.43
N ASN A 128 -9.43 1.78 4.97
CA ASN A 128 -10.10 3.02 5.38
C ASN A 128 -11.63 2.84 5.30
N PRO A 129 -12.35 2.79 6.43
CA PRO A 129 -11.86 2.97 7.80
C PRO A 129 -10.90 1.85 8.26
N PHE A 130 -10.14 2.13 9.32
CA PHE A 130 -9.31 1.14 10.03
C PHE A 130 -9.62 1.17 11.54
N SER A 131 -9.28 0.09 12.26
CA SER A 131 -9.62 -0.09 13.68
C SER A 131 -8.39 -0.43 14.53
N PRO A 132 -7.75 0.56 15.18
CA PRO A 132 -6.56 0.36 16.02
C PRO A 132 -6.92 -0.18 17.41
N ASN A 133 -7.58 -1.34 17.49
CA ASN A 133 -8.09 -1.93 18.73
C ASN A 133 -7.18 -3.06 19.29
N GLY A 134 -6.17 -3.48 18.52
CA GLY A 134 -5.18 -4.50 18.88
C GLY A 134 -5.62 -5.94 18.65
N ASP A 135 -6.66 -6.18 17.84
CA ASP A 135 -7.17 -7.53 17.54
C ASP A 135 -6.46 -8.21 16.35
N GLY A 136 -5.51 -7.52 15.70
CA GLY A 136 -4.76 -7.99 14.54
C GLY A 136 -5.47 -7.74 13.21
N ILE A 137 -6.67 -7.14 13.21
CA ILE A 137 -7.51 -6.90 12.03
C ILE A 137 -7.64 -5.40 11.81
N TYR A 138 -6.99 -4.91 10.75
CA TYR A 138 -7.08 -3.50 10.35
C TYR A 138 -6.59 -2.51 11.43
N ASP A 139 -5.65 -2.93 12.28
CA ASP A 139 -5.06 -2.12 13.35
C ASP A 139 -4.30 -0.88 12.86
N GLU A 140 -3.90 -0.89 11.59
CA GLU A 140 -3.14 0.17 10.96
C GLU A 140 -3.67 0.45 9.56
N THR A 141 -3.43 1.65 9.06
CA THR A 141 -3.72 2.03 7.66
C THR A 141 -2.43 2.38 6.93
N ASN A 142 -2.25 1.75 5.77
CA ASN A 142 -1.21 2.09 4.81
C ASN A 142 -1.61 3.34 4.04
N ILE A 143 -0.68 4.28 3.93
CA ILE A 143 -0.82 5.51 3.17
C ILE A 143 -0.01 5.36 1.88
N SER A 144 -0.69 5.38 0.74
CA SER A 144 -0.08 5.29 -0.58
C SER A 144 -0.45 6.48 -1.46
N PHE A 145 0.44 6.87 -2.36
CA PHE A 145 0.27 7.95 -3.33
C PHE A 145 1.34 7.85 -4.42
N TYR A 146 1.20 8.63 -5.48
CA TYR A 146 2.18 8.68 -6.57
C TYR A 146 3.01 9.95 -6.53
N LEU A 147 4.31 9.83 -6.84
CA LEU A 147 5.23 10.94 -7.04
C LEU A 147 5.93 10.83 -8.40
N THR A 148 5.86 11.87 -9.23
CA THR A 148 6.62 11.94 -10.50
C THR A 148 8.01 12.57 -10.33
N LYS A 149 8.37 13.01 -9.13
CA LYS A 149 9.65 13.63 -8.78
C LYS A 149 10.05 13.31 -7.35
N GLU A 150 11.33 13.43 -7.05
CA GLU A 150 11.80 13.48 -5.68
C GLU A 150 11.08 14.58 -4.88
N ALA A 151 10.61 14.22 -3.68
CA ALA A 151 9.90 15.15 -2.84
C ALA A 151 10.09 14.82 -1.35
N THR A 152 10.02 15.85 -0.51
CA THR A 152 9.77 15.68 0.91
C THR A 152 8.27 15.78 1.15
N VAL A 153 7.69 14.71 1.71
CA VAL A 153 6.27 14.64 2.05
C VAL A 153 6.13 14.76 3.56
N THR A 154 5.31 15.71 3.98
CA THR A 154 4.87 15.85 5.38
C THR A 154 3.36 15.60 5.44
N ILE A 155 2.93 14.63 6.23
CA ILE A 155 1.54 14.28 6.47
C ILE A 155 1.22 14.69 7.89
N GLU A 156 0.33 15.66 8.05
CA GLU A 156 -0.17 16.08 9.36
C GLU A 156 -1.61 15.62 9.49
N ILE A 157 -1.90 14.86 10.54
CA ILE A 157 -3.24 14.32 10.80
C ILE A 157 -3.89 15.17 11.88
N TYR A 158 -5.09 15.66 11.58
CA TYR A 158 -5.88 16.52 12.44
C TYR A 158 -7.17 15.83 12.85
N ASN A 159 -7.60 16.00 14.10
CA ASN A 159 -8.96 15.66 14.49
C ASN A 159 -9.96 16.69 13.94
N ILE A 160 -11.26 16.46 14.14
CA ILE A 160 -12.32 17.34 13.62
C ILE A 160 -12.30 18.75 14.23
N ASP A 161 -11.75 18.90 15.44
CA ASP A 161 -11.57 20.20 16.13
C ASP A 161 -10.36 20.99 15.61
N GLY A 162 -9.56 20.41 14.69
CA GLY A 162 -8.38 21.05 14.11
C GLY A 162 -7.10 20.88 14.93
N TYR A 163 -7.07 20.02 15.95
CA TYR A 163 -5.85 19.67 16.67
C TYR A 163 -5.04 18.64 15.90
N ARG A 164 -3.73 18.91 15.74
CA ARG A 164 -2.80 17.98 15.08
C ARG A 164 -2.45 16.83 16.03
N VAL A 165 -2.87 15.61 15.70
CA VAL A 165 -2.62 14.40 16.49
C VAL A 165 -1.34 13.67 16.06
N LYS A 166 -1.01 13.66 14.76
CA LYS A 166 0.16 12.96 14.22
C LYS A 166 0.88 13.78 13.18
N ILE A 167 2.20 13.63 13.10
CA ILE A 167 3.00 14.12 11.98
C ILE A 167 3.93 13.02 11.47
N LEU A 168 3.87 12.74 10.17
CA LEU A 168 4.77 11.82 9.46
C LEU A 168 5.55 12.63 8.44
N LYS A 169 6.88 12.57 8.44
CA LYS A 169 7.72 13.30 7.50
C LYS A 169 8.80 12.39 6.92
N LYS A 170 8.83 12.26 5.59
CA LYS A 170 9.80 11.42 4.89
C LYS A 170 10.22 12.08 3.57
N ARG A 171 11.50 11.93 3.21
CA ARG A 171 12.02 12.28 1.89
C ARG A 171 11.99 11.03 1.01
N PHE A 172 11.48 11.19 -0.20
CA PHE A 172 11.45 10.17 -1.23
C PHE A 172 12.40 10.60 -2.36
N ALA A 173 13.48 9.84 -2.53
CA ALA A 173 14.46 10.00 -3.61
C ALA A 173 14.20 8.94 -4.70
N PHE A 174 14.75 9.16 -5.90
CA PHE A 174 14.78 8.13 -6.95
C PHE A 174 15.97 7.18 -6.75
N THR A 175 15.77 5.88 -6.99
CA THR A 175 16.83 4.86 -6.96
C THR A 175 17.20 4.43 -8.38
N ALA A 176 18.29 3.66 -8.52
CA ALA A 176 18.75 3.19 -9.83
C ALA A 176 17.78 2.18 -10.49
N GLU A 177 16.87 1.55 -9.73
CA GLU A 177 15.80 0.75 -10.32
C GLU A 177 14.74 1.61 -11.03
N ASP A 178 14.67 2.91 -10.77
CA ASP A 178 13.75 3.86 -11.41
C ASP A 178 14.22 4.31 -12.82
N THR A 179 15.37 3.80 -13.30
CA THR A 179 16.12 4.33 -14.45
C THR A 179 16.22 3.38 -15.66
N PRO A 180 15.08 3.01 -16.25
CA PRO A 180 15.02 3.22 -17.69
C PRO A 180 13.99 4.27 -18.11
N ASP A 181 12.92 4.51 -17.33
CA ASP A 181 11.70 5.10 -17.92
C ASP A 181 11.05 6.25 -17.17
N LYS A 182 11.61 6.68 -16.02
CA LYS A 182 11.12 7.84 -15.24
C LYS A 182 9.61 7.81 -14.97
N LYS A 183 9.01 6.62 -14.80
CA LYS A 183 7.60 6.49 -14.40
C LYS A 183 7.46 6.83 -12.91
N PRO A 184 6.29 7.35 -12.47
CA PRO A 184 6.09 7.77 -11.10
C PRO A 184 6.14 6.63 -10.11
N ARG A 185 6.70 6.94 -8.94
CA ARG A 185 6.81 6.04 -7.81
C ARG A 185 5.47 5.99 -7.08
N ARG A 186 4.83 4.82 -7.05
CA ARG A 186 3.85 4.52 -5.99
C ARG A 186 4.62 4.40 -4.69
N VAL A 187 4.38 5.34 -3.78
CA VAL A 187 4.94 5.31 -2.44
C VAL A 187 4.15 4.33 -1.58
N THR A 188 4.86 3.45 -0.89
CA THR A 188 4.35 2.46 0.06
C THR A 188 5.13 2.55 1.38
N GLY A 189 4.64 1.85 2.40
CA GLY A 189 5.33 1.74 3.69
C GLY A 189 5.25 2.99 4.58
N LEU A 190 4.39 3.96 4.26
CA LEU A 190 3.95 4.95 5.23
C LEU A 190 2.72 4.40 5.93
N VAL A 191 2.78 4.28 7.25
CA VAL A 191 1.72 3.66 8.06
C VAL A 191 1.25 4.65 9.11
N TRP A 192 -0.06 4.66 9.38
CA TRP A 192 -0.60 5.22 10.60
C TRP A 192 -1.31 4.13 11.40
N ASP A 193 -0.87 3.95 12.63
CA ASP A 193 -1.33 2.96 13.61
C ASP A 193 -2.46 3.49 14.50
N GLY A 194 -3.09 4.60 14.12
CA GLY A 194 -4.11 5.25 14.94
C GLY A 194 -3.59 5.86 16.23
N LYS A 195 -2.27 6.00 16.40
CA LYS A 195 -1.69 6.66 17.58
C LYS A 195 -1.27 8.10 17.29
N ASP A 196 -1.38 8.95 18.30
CA ASP A 196 -0.85 10.31 18.28
C ASP A 196 0.70 10.32 18.35
N ASN A 197 1.30 11.50 18.48
CA ASN A 197 2.76 11.65 18.63
C ASN A 197 3.28 11.21 20.01
N MET A 198 2.41 11.03 21.00
CA MET A 198 2.76 10.54 22.35
C MET A 198 2.61 9.02 22.46
N GLY A 199 2.08 8.36 21.43
CA GLY A 199 1.84 6.91 21.40
C GLY A 199 0.49 6.50 21.95
N HIS A 200 -0.43 7.43 22.21
CA HIS A 200 -1.79 7.10 22.64
C HIS A 200 -2.70 6.86 21.43
N VAL A 201 -3.54 5.84 21.51
CA VAL A 201 -4.58 5.61 20.49
C VAL A 201 -5.54 6.80 20.48
N VAL A 202 -5.79 7.34 19.29
CA VAL A 202 -6.69 8.48 19.12
C VAL A 202 -8.16 8.03 19.22
N PRO A 203 -9.09 8.91 19.63
CA PRO A 203 -10.51 8.58 19.65
C PRO A 203 -11.06 8.15 18.28
N TYR A 204 -12.11 7.34 18.27
CA TYR A 204 -12.82 7.01 17.02
C TYR A 204 -13.41 8.26 16.39
N GLY A 205 -13.33 8.37 15.07
CA GLY A 205 -13.82 9.54 14.36
C GLY A 205 -13.17 9.73 12.99
N ILE A 206 -13.58 10.80 12.32
CA ILE A 206 -13.01 11.22 11.04
C ILE A 206 -11.87 12.19 11.31
N TYR A 207 -10.74 11.91 10.67
CA TYR A 207 -9.53 12.72 10.72
C TYR A 207 -9.21 13.30 9.35
N VAL A 208 -8.58 14.47 9.35
CA VAL A 208 -8.10 15.13 8.13
C VAL A 208 -6.58 14.96 8.05
N ALA A 209 -6.12 14.22 7.06
CA ALA A 209 -4.71 14.12 6.70
C ALA A 209 -4.35 15.21 5.67
N ARG A 210 -3.53 16.16 6.10
CA ARG A 210 -2.95 17.21 5.25
C ARG A 210 -1.58 16.78 4.74
N PHE A 211 -1.49 16.56 3.44
CA PHE A 211 -0.26 16.31 2.73
C PHE A 211 0.36 17.64 2.31
N THR A 212 1.63 17.86 2.67
CA THR A 212 2.47 18.94 2.18
C THR A 212 3.66 18.34 1.46
N VAL A 213 3.71 18.51 0.14
CA VAL A 213 4.71 17.89 -0.74
C VAL A 213 5.61 18.97 -1.30
N THR A 214 6.88 18.97 -0.88
CA THR A 214 7.88 19.94 -1.32
C THR A 214 8.91 19.28 -2.23
N PHE A 215 9.08 19.83 -3.43
CA PHE A 215 9.98 19.29 -4.46
C PHE A 215 10.74 20.41 -5.17
N SER A 216 11.88 20.06 -5.77
CA SER A 216 12.71 20.98 -6.55
C SER A 216 12.28 21.01 -8.02
N GLN A 217 12.43 22.17 -8.64
CA GLN A 217 12.25 22.39 -10.07
C GLN A 217 13.14 23.55 -10.54
N ALA A 218 13.21 23.81 -11.86
CA ALA A 218 14.13 24.80 -12.43
C ALA A 218 14.03 26.20 -11.79
N ALA A 219 12.84 26.63 -11.40
CA ALA A 219 12.60 27.94 -10.76
C ALA A 219 12.70 27.93 -9.21
N GLY A 220 13.29 26.89 -8.61
CA GLY A 220 13.42 26.73 -7.16
C GLY A 220 12.52 25.65 -6.55
N GLN A 221 12.22 25.76 -5.27
CA GLN A 221 11.32 24.81 -4.59
C GLN A 221 9.85 25.17 -4.82
N ARG A 222 9.01 24.14 -4.97
CA ARG A 222 7.54 24.26 -4.97
C ARG A 222 6.94 23.37 -3.89
N THR A 223 5.74 23.75 -3.47
CA THR A 223 4.95 23.01 -2.49
C THR A 223 3.53 22.79 -2.99
N ILE A 224 3.06 21.54 -2.91
CA ILE A 224 1.66 21.15 -3.13
C ILE A 224 1.03 20.83 -1.76
N ARG A 225 -0.24 21.20 -1.58
CA ARG A 225 -1.03 20.83 -0.39
C ARG A 225 -2.33 20.15 -0.79
N VAL A 226 -2.62 19.01 -0.18
CA VAL A 226 -3.84 18.22 -0.41
C VAL A 226 -4.36 17.69 0.91
N ASN A 227 -5.68 17.74 1.10
CA ASN A 227 -6.34 17.18 2.27
C ASN A 227 -7.10 15.91 1.87
N LYS A 228 -7.06 14.90 2.74
CA LYS A 228 -7.84 13.66 2.59
C LYS A 228 -8.41 13.24 3.94
N ALA A 229 -9.59 12.63 3.90
CA ALA A 229 -10.21 12.07 5.10
C ALA A 229 -9.73 10.62 5.32
N VAL A 230 -9.53 10.28 6.58
CA VAL A 230 -9.28 8.92 7.04
C VAL A 230 -10.11 8.69 8.30
N ALA A 231 -10.75 7.53 8.40
CA ALA A 231 -11.65 7.22 9.50
C ALA A 231 -11.02 6.16 10.42
N VAL A 232 -11.08 6.45 11.73
CA VAL A 232 -10.70 5.54 12.81
C VAL A 232 -11.99 5.02 13.43
N ILE A 233 -12.17 3.69 13.46
CA ILE A 233 -13.34 3.03 14.05
C ILE A 233 -12.92 2.07 15.17
N LYS A 234 -13.92 1.45 15.80
CA LYS A 234 -13.75 0.40 16.81
C LYS A 234 -13.67 -0.98 16.15
#